data_AF-A0A5A7N7U5-F1
#
_entry.id   AF-A0A5A7N7U5-F1
#
_cell.length_a   1.000
_cell.length_b   1.000
_cell.length_c   1.000
_cell.angle_alpha   90.00
_cell.angle_beta   90.00
_cell.angle_gamma   90.00
#
_symmetry.space_group_name_H-M   'P 1'
#
loop_
_entity.id
_entity.type
_entity.pdbx_description
1 polymer ?
#
loop_
_entity_poly.entity_id
_entity_poly.type
_entity_poly.pdbx_seq_one_letter_code
_entity_poly.pdbx_strand_id
1 'polypeptide(L)' 'MTSQFEQHIRAICGLPLGASDALGRVRMENLIGDDISHWQKILSDPYAHLHHYGKAAAKPGRKMGHVTWVEPED' A
#
# COMPACT_ATOMS: atom_id res chain seq x y z
N MET A 1 -1.02 11.44 8.83
CA MET A 1 -0.64 11.00 7.47
C MET A 1 -1.88 11.03 6.61
N THR A 2 -1.87 11.75 5.49
CA THR A 2 -3.01 11.78 4.57
C THR A 2 -2.72 10.87 3.38
N SER A 3 -3.58 9.88 3.13
CA SER A 3 -3.44 9.06 1.91
C SER A 3 -4.08 9.75 0.70
N GLN A 4 -3.72 9.31 -0.52
CA GLN A 4 -4.38 9.77 -1.75
C GLN A 4 -5.91 9.55 -1.72
N PHE A 5 -6.41 8.52 -1.03
CA PHE A 5 -7.84 8.22 -0.93
C PHE A 5 -8.56 9.22 -0.02
N GLU A 6 -7.95 9.53 1.12
CA GLU A 6 -8.47 10.54 2.05
C GLU A 6 -8.40 11.94 1.43
N GLN A 7 -7.31 12.24 0.72
CA GLN A 7 -7.17 13.49 -0.03
C GLN A 7 -8.22 13.63 -1.13
N HIS A 8 -8.53 12.54 -1.83
CA HIS A 8 -9.59 12.51 -2.81
C HIS A 8 -10.95 12.84 -2.19
N ILE A 9 -11.31 12.20 -1.06
CA ILE A 9 -12.56 12.51 -0.34
C ILE A 9 -12.61 13.98 0.09
N ARG A 10 -11.52 14.51 0.66
CA ARG A 10 -11.44 15.92 1.04
C ARG A 10 -11.70 16.85 -0.15
N ALA A 11 -11.06 16.58 -1.29
CA ALA A 11 -11.19 17.38 -2.50
C ALA A 11 -12.63 17.36 -3.04
N ILE A 12 -13.26 16.18 -3.17
CA ILE A 12 -14.62 16.08 -3.75
C ILE A 12 -15.72 16.59 -2.81
N CYS A 13 -15.46 16.61 -1.50
CA CYS A 13 -16.40 17.12 -0.49
C CYS A 13 -16.18 18.60 -0.14
N GLY A 14 -15.20 19.29 -0.75
CA GLY A 14 -14.89 20.68 -0.44
C GLY A 14 -14.31 20.90 0.98
N LEU A 15 -13.68 19.88 1.55
CA LEU A 15 -13.02 19.97 2.85
C LEU A 15 -11.60 20.54 2.68
N PRO A 16 -10.99 21.12 3.74
CA PRO A 16 -9.59 21.49 3.73
C PRO A 16 -8.71 20.31 3.33
N LEU A 17 -7.74 20.56 2.44
CA LEU A 17 -6.78 19.56 1.99
C LEU A 17 -5.86 19.14 3.15
N GLY A 18 -5.50 17.85 3.18
CA GLY A 18 -4.54 17.33 4.15
C GLY A 18 -3.09 17.57 3.71
N ALA A 19 -2.17 17.51 4.67
CA ALA A 19 -0.73 17.56 4.42
C ALA A 19 -0.28 16.38 3.55
N SER A 20 0.63 16.64 2.61
CA SER A 20 1.16 15.65 1.64
C SER A 20 2.68 15.46 1.75
N ASP A 21 3.29 15.96 2.81
CA ASP A 21 4.71 15.79 3.07
C ASP A 21 5.06 14.30 3.23
N ALA A 22 6.21 13.91 2.68
CA ALA A 22 6.75 12.57 2.91
C ALA A 22 7.16 12.43 4.38
N LEU A 23 6.78 11.32 5.01
CA LEU A 23 7.09 11.03 6.43
C LEU A 23 8.35 10.16 6.60
N GLY A 24 9.02 9.82 5.51
CA GLY A 24 10.21 8.97 5.50
C GLY A 24 10.43 8.36 4.11
N ARG A 25 11.46 7.51 4.01
CA ARG A 25 11.72 6.74 2.78
C ARG A 25 10.73 5.59 2.66
N VAL A 26 10.15 5.45 1.48
CA VAL A 26 9.11 4.47 1.21
C VAL A 26 9.41 3.72 -0.08
N ARG A 27 9.33 2.39 -0.02
CA ARG A 27 9.34 1.50 -1.19
C ARG A 27 7.99 0.80 -1.27
N MET A 28 7.35 0.84 -2.43
CA MET A 28 6.09 0.14 -2.68
C MET A 28 6.24 -0.83 -3.84
N GLU A 29 5.73 -2.04 -3.67
CA GLU A 29 5.71 -3.07 -4.71
C GLU A 29 4.32 -3.63 -4.91
N ASN A 30 3.96 -3.82 -6.18
CA ASN A 30 2.74 -4.53 -6.55
C ASN A 30 2.96 -6.03 -6.39
N LEU A 31 1.94 -6.73 -5.87
CA LEU A 31 1.91 -8.19 -5.85
C LEU A 31 1.05 -8.65 -7.03
N ILE A 32 1.68 -9.21 -8.07
CA ILE A 32 1.04 -9.60 -9.32
C ILE A 32 0.87 -11.12 -9.38
N GLY A 33 -0.34 -11.59 -9.72
CA GLY A 33 -0.63 -13.01 -9.83
C GLY A 33 -0.22 -13.78 -8.58
N ASP A 34 0.70 -14.73 -8.75
CA ASP A 34 1.14 -15.63 -7.70
C ASP A 34 2.12 -15.01 -6.71
N ASP A 35 2.62 -13.78 -6.94
CA ASP A 35 3.45 -13.05 -5.97
C ASP A 35 2.76 -12.93 -4.60
N ILE A 36 1.42 -12.87 -4.62
CA ILE A 36 0.59 -12.76 -3.41
C ILE A 36 0.73 -13.98 -2.50
N SER A 37 1.18 -15.14 -3.00
CA SER A 37 1.40 -16.34 -2.18
C SER A 37 2.42 -16.12 -1.06
N HIS A 38 3.33 -15.15 -1.20
CA HIS A 38 4.33 -14.80 -0.21
C HIS A 38 3.80 -13.91 0.93
N TRP A 39 2.48 -13.63 0.98
CA TRP A 39 1.89 -12.64 1.89
C TRP A 39 2.21 -12.89 3.37
N GLN A 40 2.29 -14.14 3.83
CA GLN A 40 2.64 -14.45 5.23
C GLN A 40 4.08 -14.05 5.58
N LYS A 41 5.02 -14.31 4.66
CA LYS A 41 6.42 -13.90 4.81
C LYS A 41 6.53 -12.37 4.81
N ILE A 42 5.81 -11.72 3.90
CA ILE A 42 5.76 -10.25 3.85
C ILE A 42 5.22 -9.69 5.17
N LEU A 43 4.12 -10.26 5.68
CA LEU A 43 3.49 -9.81 6.93
C LEU A 43 4.37 -10.01 8.18
N SER A 44 5.35 -10.93 8.14
CA SER A 44 6.31 -11.13 9.23
C SER A 44 7.40 -10.06 9.30
N ASP A 45 7.58 -9.24 8.26
CA ASP A 45 8.49 -8.10 8.26
C ASP A 45 7.85 -6.94 9.03
N PRO A 46 8.45 -6.45 10.13
CA PRO A 46 7.86 -5.40 10.96
C PRO A 46 7.72 -4.05 10.25
N TYR A 47 8.43 -3.86 9.13
CA TYR A 47 8.38 -2.62 8.34
C TYR A 47 7.43 -2.72 7.14
N ALA A 48 6.84 -3.90 6.89
CA ALA A 48 5.96 -4.12 5.76
C ALA A 48 4.50 -3.83 6.09
N HIS A 49 3.89 -2.94 5.29
CA HIS A 49 2.46 -2.69 5.30
C HIS A 49 1.81 -3.39 4.11
N LEU A 50 1.32 -4.60 4.34
CA LEU A 50 0.64 -5.42 3.32
C LEU A 50 -0.83 -4.97 3.12
N HIS A 51 -1.20 -4.74 1.87
CA HIS A 51 -2.58 -4.59 1.42
C HIS A 51 -2.96 -5.73 0.48
N HIS A 52 -3.65 -6.73 1.03
CA HIS A 52 -4.23 -7.84 0.28
C HIS A 52 -5.65 -7.47 -0.19
N TYR A 53 -5.95 -7.57 -1.49
CA TYR A 53 -7.25 -7.12 -2.03
C TYR A 53 -8.40 -8.13 -1.88
N GLY A 54 -8.14 -9.30 -1.28
CA GLY A 54 -9.18 -10.31 -1.00
C GLY A 54 -9.78 -10.96 -2.26
N LYS A 55 -9.09 -10.86 -3.39
CA LYS A 55 -9.55 -11.46 -4.66
C LYS A 55 -9.52 -12.98 -4.53
N ALA A 56 -10.63 -13.62 -4.88
CA ALA A 56 -10.81 -15.07 -4.70
C ALA A 56 -9.76 -15.96 -5.39
N ALA A 57 -9.17 -15.51 -6.51
CA ALA A 57 -8.16 -16.26 -7.25
C ALA A 57 -7.10 -15.36 -7.88
N ALA A 58 -5.84 -15.79 -7.75
CA ALA A 58 -4.70 -15.25 -8.47
C ALA A 58 -4.77 -15.63 -9.97
N LYS A 59 -4.33 -14.73 -10.83
CA LYS A 59 -4.20 -14.94 -12.29
C LYS A 59 -2.96 -14.22 -12.79
N PRO A 60 -2.24 -14.74 -13.80
CA PRO A 60 -1.12 -14.04 -14.42
C PRO A 60 -1.47 -12.60 -14.79
N GLY A 61 -0.60 -11.65 -14.44
CA GLY A 61 -0.80 -10.22 -14.71
C GLY A 61 -1.85 -9.50 -13.83
N ARG A 62 -2.61 -10.22 -12.99
CA ARG A 62 -3.63 -9.61 -12.13
C ARG A 62 -2.99 -9.03 -10.88
N LYS A 63 -3.15 -7.74 -10.62
CA LYS A 63 -2.71 -7.15 -9.34
C LYS A 63 -3.55 -7.68 -8.19
N MET A 64 -2.94 -8.45 -7.29
CA MET A 64 -3.60 -9.12 -6.17
C MET A 64 -3.49 -8.34 -4.86
N GLY A 65 -2.50 -7.46 -4.78
CA GLY A 65 -2.30 -6.58 -3.65
C GLY A 65 -1.13 -5.65 -3.90
N HIS A 66 -0.65 -5.08 -2.81
CA HIS A 66 0.66 -4.41 -2.77
C HIS A 66 1.20 -4.45 -1.35
N VAL A 67 2.48 -4.17 -1.22
CA VAL A 67 3.15 -3.96 0.06
C VAL A 67 3.91 -2.65 -0.02
N THR A 68 3.87 -1.91 1.08
CA THR A 68 4.61 -0.67 1.27
C THR A 68 5.54 -0.85 2.45
N TRP A 69 6.85 -0.67 2.25
CA TRP A 69 7.83 -0.62 3.33
C TRP A 69 8.11 0.82 3.70
N VAL A 70 8.10 1.10 5.00
CA VAL A 70 8.59 2.36 5.56
C VAL A 70 9.98 2.08 6.11
N GLU A 71 10.99 2.60 5.45
CA GLU A 71 12.38 2.40 5.85
C GLU A 71 12.73 3.39 6.96
N PRO A 72 13.40 2.95 8.04
CA PRO A 72 13.99 3.87 9.01
C PRO A 72 14.94 4.84 8.31
N GLU A 73 14.94 6.09 8.75
CA GLU A 73 16.05 6.99 8.45
C GLU A 73 17.25 6.57 9.31
N ASP A 74 18.44 6.52 8.71
CA ASP A 74 19.71 6.23 9.40
C ASP A 74 20.08 7.36 10.37
#